data_AF-A0A1I1STT1-F1
#
_entry.id   AF-A0A1I1STT1-F1
#
_cell.length_a   1.000
_cell.length_b   1.000
_cell.length_c   1.000
_cell.angle_alpha   90.00
_cell.angle_beta   90.00
_cell.angle_gamma   90.00
#
_symmetry.space_group_name_H-M   'P 1'
#
loop_
_entity.id
_entity.type
_entity.pdbx_description
1 polymer ?
#
loop_
_entity_poly.entity_id
_entity_poly.type
_entity_poly.pdbx_seq_one_letter_code
_entity_poly.pdbx_strand_id
1 'polypeptide(L)'
;MSARVDALVAGYRREVRHRWLLTWAGRLVSLYLAVLYIYLLMVLGHDDPFYISLNLVALVTGLSGFVTAFYYEVPGVVRALHSPDPALADDAWAAVERLRPELLPRLLVDLNLPPDERPELARSLDRAGLVRLTEARARDRWRTIGPIYLVGFGLALAGYLWLVHTWEPATVR
;
A
#
# COMPACT_ATOMS: atom_id res chain seq x y z
N MET A 1 20.01 22.98 11.48
CA MET A 1 19.26 21.86 10.87
C MET A 1 17.80 22.03 11.26
N SER A 2 16.87 22.06 10.30
CA SER A 2 15.45 22.36 10.56
C SER A 2 14.76 21.15 11.17
N ALA A 3 14.11 21.31 12.34
CA ALA A 3 13.35 20.24 13.00
C ALA A 3 12.25 19.64 12.10
N ARG A 4 11.78 20.41 11.11
CA ARG A 4 10.78 19.97 10.13
C ARG A 4 11.35 18.95 9.14
N VAL A 5 12.59 19.13 8.70
CA VAL A 5 13.28 18.16 7.82
C VAL A 5 13.40 16.81 8.52
N ASP A 6 13.83 16.81 9.79
CA ASP A 6 13.94 15.56 10.57
C ASP A 6 12.57 14.91 10.79
N ALA A 7 11.51 15.70 11.01
CA ALA A 7 10.14 15.21 11.11
C ALA A 7 9.65 14.57 9.80
N LEU A 8 9.97 15.15 8.64
CA LEU A 8 9.64 14.61 7.32
C LEU A 8 10.38 13.29 7.05
N VAL A 9 11.67 13.23 7.40
CA VAL A 9 12.48 12.01 7.29
C VAL A 9 11.93 10.90 8.20
N ALA A 10 11.60 11.21 9.45
CA ALA A 10 10.98 10.27 10.37
C ALA A 10 9.59 9.83 9.86
N GLY A 11 8.81 10.75 9.28
CA GLY A 11 7.56 10.47 8.61
C GLY A 11 7.71 9.43 7.49
N TYR A 12 8.64 9.66 6.56
CA TYR A 12 8.94 8.73 5.47
C TYR A 12 9.31 7.33 5.98
N ARG A 13 10.20 7.24 6.98
CA ARG A 13 10.60 5.95 7.56
C ARG A 13 9.43 5.20 8.19
N ARG A 14 8.52 5.91 8.85
CA ARG A 14 7.27 5.32 9.36
C ARG A 14 6.37 4.82 8.23
N GLU A 15 6.20 5.60 7.16
CA GLU A 15 5.42 5.16 5.98
C GLU A 15 6.01 3.90 5.35
N VAL A 16 7.33 3.84 5.18
CA VAL A 16 8.03 2.66 4.67
C VAL A 16 7.75 1.42 5.52
N ARG A 17 7.83 1.57 6.86
CA ARG A 17 7.52 0.49 7.80
C ARG A 17 6.06 0.07 7.72
N HIS A 18 5.12 1.00 7.69
CA HIS A 18 3.69 0.68 7.57
C HIS A 18 3.37 -0.03 6.27
N ARG A 19 3.91 0.43 5.14
CA ARG A 19 3.75 -0.25 3.85
C ARG A 19 4.31 -1.67 3.88
N TRP A 20 5.49 -1.86 4.49
CA TRP A 20 6.09 -3.18 4.63
C TRP A 20 5.19 -4.10 5.48
N LEU A 21 4.72 -3.62 6.63
CA LEU A 21 3.81 -4.38 7.50
C LEU A 21 2.52 -4.76 6.78
N LEU A 22 1.87 -3.82 6.08
CA LEU A 22 0.64 -4.08 5.33
C LEU A 22 0.84 -5.05 4.18
N THR A 23 1.99 -4.96 3.50
CA THR A 23 2.34 -5.89 2.41
C THR A 23 2.49 -7.31 2.95
N TRP A 24 3.17 -7.49 4.08
CA TRP A 24 3.32 -8.79 4.73
C TRP A 24 2.00 -9.31 5.29
N ALA A 25 1.21 -8.47 5.93
CA ALA A 25 -0.13 -8.83 6.39
C ALA A 25 -0.99 -9.32 5.22
N GLY A 26 -0.99 -8.59 4.09
CA GLY A 26 -1.68 -9.00 2.88
C GLY A 26 -1.21 -10.35 2.35
N ARG A 27 0.10 -10.58 2.27
CA ARG A 27 0.68 -11.88 1.85
C ARG A 27 0.25 -13.03 2.77
N LEU A 28 0.26 -12.82 4.08
CA LEU A 28 -0.16 -13.84 5.05
C LEU A 28 -1.66 -14.13 4.95
N VAL A 29 -2.49 -13.10 4.79
CA VAL A 29 -3.93 -13.28 4.55
C VAL A 29 -4.18 -14.03 3.23
N SER A 30 -3.50 -13.66 2.13
CA SER A 30 -3.63 -14.37 0.86
C SER A 30 -3.20 -15.83 0.98
N LEU A 31 -2.11 -16.13 1.69
CA LEU A 31 -1.67 -17.51 1.95
C LEU A 31 -2.72 -18.28 2.75
N TYR A 32 -3.25 -17.68 3.82
CA TYR A 32 -4.32 -18.28 4.62
C TYR A 32 -5.56 -18.60 3.78
N LEU A 33 -6.03 -17.65 2.97
CA LEU A 33 -7.18 -17.84 2.09
C LEU A 33 -6.92 -18.92 1.04
N ALA A 34 -5.70 -19.02 0.50
CA ALA A 34 -5.33 -20.07 -0.44
C ALA A 34 -5.33 -21.47 0.21
N VAL A 35 -4.80 -21.60 1.42
CA VAL A 35 -4.86 -22.87 2.18
C VAL A 35 -6.30 -23.26 2.49
N LEU A 36 -7.12 -22.30 2.95
CA LEU A 36 -8.54 -22.52 3.22
C LEU A 36 -9.30 -22.93 1.95
N TYR A 37 -8.97 -22.33 0.81
CA TYR A 37 -9.56 -22.68 -0.48
C TYR A 37 -9.27 -24.13 -0.89
N ILE A 38 -8.02 -24.57 -0.75
CA ILE A 38 -7.62 -25.96 -1.03
C ILE A 38 -8.34 -26.92 -0.08
N TYR A 39 -8.43 -26.59 1.21
CA TYR A 39 -9.13 -27.39 2.20
C TYR A 39 -10.62 -27.57 1.84
N LEU A 40 -11.33 -26.49 1.49
CA LEU A 40 -12.74 -26.56 1.09
C LEU A 40 -12.92 -27.46 -0.13
N LEU A 41 -12.09 -27.30 -1.16
CA LEU A 41 -12.15 -28.13 -2.37
C LEU A 41 -11.91 -29.61 -2.09
N MET A 42 -10.96 -29.95 -1.21
CA MET A 42 -10.61 -31.34 -0.93
C MET A 42 -11.57 -32.03 0.05
N VAL A 43 -12.10 -31.30 1.04
CA VAL A 43 -12.84 -31.90 2.17
C VAL A 43 -14.35 -31.72 2.05
N LEU A 44 -14.83 -30.55 1.62
CA LEU A 44 -16.26 -30.23 1.59
C LEU A 44 -16.86 -30.21 0.18
N GLY A 45 -16.01 -30.03 -0.84
CA GLY A 45 -16.45 -29.89 -2.21
C GLY A 45 -16.96 -28.49 -2.53
N HIS A 46 -17.15 -28.22 -3.83
CA HIS A 46 -17.48 -26.89 -4.36
C HIS A 46 -18.90 -26.38 -4.05
N ASP A 47 -19.80 -27.27 -3.60
CA ASP A 47 -21.21 -26.96 -3.38
C ASP A 47 -21.47 -26.29 -2.02
N ASP A 48 -20.45 -26.23 -1.15
CA ASP A 48 -20.59 -25.63 0.15
C ASP A 48 -20.78 -24.09 0.04
N PRO A 49 -21.81 -23.48 0.65
CA PRO A 49 -22.03 -22.03 0.62
C PRO A 49 -20.83 -21.22 1.15
N PHE A 50 -19.97 -21.85 1.97
CA PHE A 50 -18.73 -21.26 2.45
C PHE A 50 -17.75 -20.95 1.32
N TYR A 51 -17.79 -21.68 0.20
CA TYR A 51 -16.98 -21.42 -0.99
C TYR A 51 -17.27 -20.04 -1.60
N ILE A 52 -18.55 -19.62 -1.66
CA ILE A 52 -18.93 -18.29 -2.17
C ILE A 52 -18.35 -17.18 -1.27
N SER A 53 -18.47 -17.36 0.04
CA SER A 53 -17.95 -16.38 1.01
C SER A 53 -16.43 -16.21 0.90
N LEU A 54 -15.70 -17.32 0.68
CA LEU A 54 -14.26 -17.30 0.49
C LEU A 54 -13.84 -16.56 -0.79
N ASN A 55 -14.55 -16.77 -1.90
CA ASN A 55 -14.28 -16.05 -3.16
C ASN A 55 -14.50 -14.54 -3.00
N LEU A 56 -15.57 -14.12 -2.31
CA LEU A 56 -15.82 -12.71 -2.04
C LEU A 56 -14.70 -12.09 -1.21
N VAL A 57 -14.24 -12.78 -0.17
CA VAL A 57 -13.14 -12.30 0.68
C VAL A 57 -11.83 -12.25 -0.09
N ALA A 58 -11.54 -13.24 -0.94
CA ALA A 58 -10.37 -13.22 -1.80
C ALA A 58 -10.38 -12.02 -2.77
N LEU A 59 -11.52 -11.74 -3.39
CA LEU A 59 -11.69 -10.57 -4.28
C LEU A 59 -11.45 -9.24 -3.53
N VAL A 60 -12.07 -9.08 -2.35
CA VAL A 60 -11.92 -7.87 -1.53
C VAL A 60 -10.48 -7.72 -1.02
N THR A 61 -9.83 -8.82 -0.65
CA THR A 61 -8.41 -8.83 -0.25
C THR A 61 -7.51 -8.41 -1.41
N GLY A 62 -7.78 -8.91 -2.63
CA GLY A 62 -7.09 -8.49 -3.84
C GLY A 62 -7.26 -6.98 -4.12
N LEU A 63 -8.49 -6.46 -4.02
CA LEU A 63 -8.78 -5.04 -4.18
C LEU A 63 -8.06 -4.18 -3.11
N SER A 64 -7.89 -4.70 -1.90
CA SER A 64 -7.17 -4.01 -0.82
C SER A 64 -5.68 -3.83 -1.15
N GLY A 65 -5.08 -4.78 -1.88
CA GLY A 65 -3.73 -4.64 -2.41
C GLY A 65 -3.61 -3.45 -3.37
N PHE A 66 -4.60 -3.27 -4.25
CA PHE A 66 -4.67 -2.13 -5.17
C PHE A 66 -4.76 -0.81 -4.39
N VAL A 67 -5.71 -0.68 -3.46
CA VAL A 67 -5.88 0.55 -2.66
C VAL A 67 -4.60 0.88 -1.89
N THR A 68 -3.93 -0.13 -1.32
CA THR A 68 -2.67 0.05 -0.59
C THR A 68 -1.55 0.52 -1.53
N ALA A 69 -1.46 -0.02 -2.74
CA ALA A 69 -0.46 0.40 -3.73
C ALA A 69 -0.63 1.89 -4.08
N PHE A 70 -1.86 2.32 -4.42
CA PHE A 70 -2.15 3.71 -4.74
C PHE A 70 -2.00 4.67 -3.54
N TYR A 71 -2.33 4.22 -2.33
CA TYR A 71 -2.14 5.03 -1.11
C TYR A 71 -0.67 5.41 -0.88
N TYR A 72 0.24 4.47 -1.12
CA TYR A 72 1.68 4.65 -0.91
C TYR A 72 2.49 4.95 -2.18
N GLU A 73 1.84 5.12 -3.33
CA GLU A 73 2.49 5.33 -4.63
C GLU A 73 3.38 6.57 -4.61
N VAL A 74 2.89 7.67 -4.03
CA VAL A 74 3.68 8.88 -3.77
C VAL A 74 3.90 9.05 -2.27
N PRO A 75 5.16 8.97 -1.78
CA PRO A 75 5.49 9.16 -0.37
C PRO A 75 5.10 10.55 0.13
N GLY A 76 4.74 10.66 1.41
CA GLY A 76 4.28 11.92 2.00
C GLY A 76 5.30 13.07 1.85
N VAL A 77 6.60 12.76 1.98
CA VAL A 77 7.69 13.74 1.79
C VAL A 77 7.74 14.30 0.36
N VAL A 78 7.39 13.50 -0.65
CA VAL A 78 7.34 13.94 -2.05
C VAL A 78 6.08 14.75 -2.30
N ARG A 79 4.94 14.38 -1.69
CA ARG A 79 3.70 15.18 -1.76
C ARG A 79 3.88 16.56 -1.13
N ALA A 80 4.70 16.68 -0.09
CA ALA A 80 5.00 17.97 0.53
C ALA A 80 5.73 18.95 -0.42
N LEU A 81 6.37 18.47 -1.49
CA LEU A 81 6.92 19.33 -2.55
C LEU A 81 5.84 20.08 -3.33
N HIS A 82 4.62 19.57 -3.35
CA HIS A 82 3.45 20.17 -4.01
C HIS A 82 2.67 21.11 -3.07
N SER A 83 3.19 21.38 -1.88
CA SER A 83 2.57 22.30 -0.91
C SER A 83 2.56 23.73 -1.45
N PRO A 84 1.49 24.52 -1.21
CA PRO A 84 1.49 25.95 -1.49
C PRO A 84 2.41 26.75 -0.55
N ASP A 85 2.83 26.18 0.58
CA ASP A 85 3.81 26.78 1.49
C ASP A 85 5.24 26.55 0.95
N PRO A 86 5.95 27.60 0.49
CA PRO A 86 7.29 27.47 -0.06
C PRO A 86 8.31 26.99 0.98
N ALA A 87 8.16 27.37 2.25
CA ALA A 87 9.08 26.93 3.31
C ALA A 87 8.96 25.42 3.56
N LEU A 88 7.72 24.89 3.55
CA LEU A 88 7.50 23.44 3.64
C LEU A 88 8.04 22.71 2.41
N ALA A 89 7.87 23.28 1.21
CA ALA A 89 8.37 22.67 -0.01
C ALA A 89 9.92 22.65 -0.06
N ASP A 90 10.58 23.65 0.52
CA ASP A 90 12.04 23.71 0.66
C ASP A 90 12.55 22.69 1.68
N ASP A 91 11.91 22.61 2.86
CA ASP A 91 12.21 21.58 3.87
C ASP A 91 11.99 20.16 3.29
N ALA A 92 10.94 19.96 2.49
CA ALA A 92 10.65 18.70 1.81
C ALA A 92 11.73 18.34 0.77
N TRP A 93 12.23 19.32 0.01
CA TRP A 93 13.32 19.08 -0.91
C TRP A 93 14.61 18.67 -0.18
N ALA A 94 14.94 19.36 0.91
CA ALA A 94 16.08 18.96 1.75
C ALA A 94 15.93 17.54 2.33
N ALA A 95 14.72 17.15 2.73
CA ALA A 95 14.43 15.80 3.20
C ALA A 95 14.55 14.74 2.07
N VAL A 96 14.09 15.07 0.86
CA VAL A 96 14.24 14.21 -0.32
C VAL A 96 15.71 14.00 -0.67
N GLU A 97 16.53 15.06 -0.69
CA GLU A 97 17.97 14.94 -0.95
C GLU A 97 18.66 14.02 0.05
N ARG A 98 18.29 14.10 1.34
CA ARG A 98 18.84 13.23 2.38
C ARG A 98 18.41 11.76 2.22
N LEU A 99 17.21 11.53 1.70
CA LEU A 99 16.63 10.20 1.49
C LEU A 99 16.88 9.67 0.07
N ARG A 100 17.49 10.45 -0.81
CA ARG A 100 17.69 10.19 -2.24
C ARG A 100 18.08 8.74 -2.57
N PRO A 101 19.10 8.13 -1.92
CA PRO A 101 19.51 6.76 -2.26
C PRO A 101 18.45 5.69 -1.96
N GLU A 102 17.58 5.93 -0.99
CA GLU A 102 16.52 4.98 -0.61
C GLU A 102 15.19 5.31 -1.32
N LEU A 103 14.87 6.60 -1.43
CA LEU A 103 13.59 7.11 -1.89
C LEU A 103 13.44 7.04 -3.41
N LEU A 104 14.43 7.55 -4.17
CA LEU A 104 14.30 7.65 -5.62
C LEU A 104 14.19 6.28 -6.31
N PRO A 105 15.05 5.28 -6.04
CA PRO A 105 14.93 3.99 -6.72
C PRO A 105 13.56 3.34 -6.51
N ARG A 106 13.03 3.41 -5.30
CA ARG A 106 11.70 2.87 -4.97
C ARG A 106 10.58 3.67 -5.64
N LEU A 107 10.65 4.99 -5.59
CA LEU A 107 9.65 5.86 -6.21
C LEU A 107 9.60 5.61 -7.73
N LEU A 108 10.74 5.52 -8.42
CA LEU A 108 10.76 5.30 -9.87
C LEU A 108 10.18 3.93 -10.25
N VAL A 109 10.34 2.92 -9.39
CA VAL A 109 9.66 1.61 -9.53
C VAL A 109 8.15 1.76 -9.35
N ASP A 110 7.71 2.43 -8.28
CA ASP A 110 6.29 2.65 -7.98
C ASP A 110 5.59 3.48 -9.08
N LEU A 111 6.32 4.41 -9.69
CA LEU A 111 5.84 5.21 -10.82
C LEU A 111 5.77 4.41 -12.13
N ASN A 112 6.23 3.16 -12.14
CA ASN A 112 6.28 2.24 -13.28
C ASN A 112 7.12 2.75 -14.46
N LEU A 113 8.24 3.42 -14.17
CA LEU A 113 9.17 3.87 -15.21
C LEU A 113 9.99 2.71 -15.80
N PRO A 114 10.44 2.78 -17.07
CA PRO A 114 11.25 1.73 -17.70
C PRO A 114 12.56 1.45 -16.91
N PRO A 115 12.94 0.19 -16.64
CA PRO A 115 14.09 -0.16 -15.79
C PRO A 115 15.43 0.44 -16.23
N ASP A 116 15.59 0.64 -17.53
CA ASP A 116 16.72 1.20 -18.25
C ASP A 116 16.89 2.71 -18.02
N GLU A 117 15.80 3.44 -17.83
CA GLU A 117 15.82 4.90 -17.59
C GLU A 117 16.04 5.25 -16.10
N ARG A 118 15.66 4.35 -15.18
CA ARG A 118 15.67 4.61 -13.73
C ARG A 118 17.03 5.03 -13.16
N PRO A 119 18.17 4.40 -13.51
CA PRO A 119 19.46 4.74 -12.90
C PRO A 119 19.90 6.17 -13.24
N GLU A 120 19.67 6.59 -14.48
CA GLU A 120 20.04 7.93 -14.93
C GLU A 120 19.10 8.99 -14.34
N LEU A 121 17.79 8.71 -14.33
CA LEU A 121 16.82 9.56 -13.67
C LEU A 121 17.13 9.71 -12.18
N ALA A 122 17.44 8.63 -11.46
CA ALA A 122 17.77 8.70 -10.03
C ALA A 122 18.97 9.62 -9.71
N ARG A 123 19.88 9.83 -10.67
CA ARG A 123 21.04 10.71 -10.51
C ARG A 123 20.74 12.15 -10.92
N SER A 124 20.04 12.33 -12.05
CA SER A 124 19.85 13.63 -12.70
C SER A 124 18.57 14.36 -12.27
N LEU A 125 17.62 13.69 -11.61
CA LEU A 125 16.34 14.30 -11.23
C LEU A 125 16.55 15.47 -10.28
N ASP A 126 16.06 16.64 -10.69
CA ASP A 126 16.01 17.85 -9.87
C ASP A 126 14.61 18.03 -9.25
N ARG A 127 14.45 19.09 -8.47
CA ARG A 127 13.18 19.38 -7.78
C ARG A 127 12.02 19.54 -8.77
N ALA A 128 12.23 20.32 -9.83
CA ALA A 128 11.20 20.59 -10.83
C ALA A 128 10.84 19.32 -11.61
N GLY A 129 11.82 18.49 -11.96
CA GLY A 129 11.62 17.18 -12.56
C GLY A 129 10.79 16.26 -11.68
N LEU A 130 11.12 16.17 -10.40
CA LEU A 130 10.39 15.34 -9.45
C LEU A 130 8.94 15.80 -9.23
N VAL A 131 8.71 17.11 -9.14
CA VAL A 131 7.37 17.69 -9.03
C VAL A 131 6.56 17.35 -10.30
N ARG A 132 7.07 17.64 -11.49
CA ARG A 132 6.37 17.31 -12.75
C ARG A 132 6.05 15.82 -12.88
N LEU A 133 7.01 14.97 -12.54
CA LEU A 133 6.86 13.52 -12.64
C LEU A 133 5.77 12.98 -11.70
N THR A 134 5.56 13.64 -10.55
CA THR A 134 4.63 13.17 -9.51
C THR A 134 3.32 13.96 -9.46
N GLU A 135 3.16 15.01 -10.28
CA GLU A 135 2.04 15.96 -10.20
C GLU A 135 0.65 15.33 -10.37
N ALA A 136 0.51 14.40 -11.31
CA ALA A 136 -0.76 13.70 -11.53
C ALA A 136 -1.15 12.87 -10.29
N ARG A 137 -0.22 12.04 -9.81
CA ARG A 137 -0.45 11.10 -8.69
C ARG A 137 -0.48 11.79 -7.32
N ALA A 138 0.24 12.89 -7.15
CA ALA A 138 0.24 13.67 -5.91
C ALA A 138 -1.11 14.33 -5.64
N ARG A 139 -1.93 14.57 -6.68
CA ARG A 139 -3.29 15.11 -6.58
C ARG A 139 -4.36 14.05 -6.30
N ASP A 140 -4.01 12.77 -6.35
CA ASP A 140 -4.99 11.70 -6.16
C ASP A 140 -5.51 11.63 -4.72
N ARG A 141 -6.82 11.37 -4.59
CA ARG A 141 -7.56 11.33 -3.32
C ARG A 141 -7.30 10.07 -2.48
N TRP A 142 -6.41 9.19 -2.93
CA TRP A 142 -6.11 7.94 -2.24
C TRP A 142 -5.67 8.14 -0.79
N ARG A 143 -4.96 9.23 -0.46
CA ARG A 143 -4.57 9.53 0.93
C ARG A 143 -5.75 9.81 1.86
N THR A 144 -6.89 10.23 1.31
CA THR A 144 -8.13 10.45 2.06
C THR A 144 -9.00 9.20 2.08
N ILE A 145 -9.11 8.51 0.93
CA ILE A 145 -10.00 7.34 0.79
C ILE A 145 -9.38 6.09 1.41
N GLY A 146 -8.08 5.89 1.26
CA GLY A 146 -7.36 4.69 1.68
C GLY A 146 -7.55 4.32 3.15
N PRO A 147 -7.42 5.25 4.11
CA PRO A 147 -7.62 4.91 5.53
C PRO A 147 -9.05 4.46 5.83
N ILE A 148 -10.06 5.11 5.24
CA ILE A 148 -11.47 4.76 5.40
C ILE A 148 -11.72 3.36 4.85
N TYR A 149 -11.20 3.08 3.65
CA TYR A 149 -11.28 1.77 3.02
C TYR A 149 -10.60 0.69 3.86
N LEU A 150 -9.37 0.94 4.35
CA LEU A 150 -8.61 -0.03 5.14
C LEU A 150 -9.28 -0.34 6.49
N VAL A 151 -9.92 0.64 7.13
CA VAL A 151 -10.73 0.42 8.34
C VAL A 151 -11.93 -0.47 8.02
N GLY A 152 -12.69 -0.15 6.97
CA GLY A 152 -13.83 -0.97 6.53
C GLY A 152 -13.41 -2.40 6.18
N PHE A 153 -12.28 -2.55 5.47
CA PHE A 153 -11.70 -3.85 5.15
C PHE A 153 -11.31 -4.62 6.41
N GLY A 154 -10.65 -3.98 7.38
CA GLY A 154 -10.27 -4.60 8.64
C GLY A 154 -11.49 -5.15 9.41
N LEU A 155 -12.59 -4.40 9.44
CA LEU A 155 -13.85 -4.84 10.06
C LEU A 155 -14.47 -6.02 9.30
N ALA A 156 -14.50 -5.97 7.96
CA ALA A 156 -15.01 -7.06 7.14
C ALA A 156 -14.19 -8.35 7.31
N LEU A 157 -12.85 -8.23 7.33
CA LEU A 157 -11.95 -9.35 7.54
C LEU A 157 -12.12 -9.95 8.94
N ALA A 158 -12.24 -9.11 9.98
CA ALA A 158 -12.50 -9.59 11.34
C ALA A 158 -13.85 -10.33 11.43
N GLY A 159 -14.91 -9.81 10.80
CA GLY A 159 -16.21 -10.48 10.71
C GLY A 159 -16.13 -11.81 9.97
N TYR A 160 -15.35 -11.89 8.89
CA TYR A 160 -15.12 -13.16 8.18
C TYR A 160 -14.36 -14.18 9.03
N LEU A 161 -13.28 -13.76 9.71
CA LEU A 161 -12.53 -14.65 10.59
C LEU A 161 -13.40 -15.17 11.74
N TRP A 162 -14.29 -14.32 12.26
CA TRP A 162 -15.29 -14.73 13.25
C TRP A 162 -16.25 -15.78 12.66
N LEU A 163 -16.79 -15.54 11.45
CA LEU A 163 -17.64 -16.50 10.76
C LEU A 163 -16.96 -17.86 10.60
N VAL A 164 -15.71 -17.87 10.10
CA VAL A 164 -14.90 -19.10 9.97
C VAL A 164 -14.71 -19.79 11.31
N HIS A 165 -14.44 -19.04 12.37
CA HIS A 165 -14.22 -19.61 13.70
C HIS A 165 -15.49 -20.25 14.29
N THR A 166 -16.65 -19.66 14.03
CA THR A 166 -17.95 -20.17 14.51
C THR A 166 -18.63 -21.16 13.57
N TRP A 167 -18.03 -21.42 12.41
CA TRP A 167 -18.65 -22.25 11.39
C TRP A 167 -18.46 -23.73 11.73
N GLU A 168 -19.59 -24.43 11.86
CA GLU A 168 -19.64 -25.88 11.97
C GLU A 168 -19.94 -26.46 10.58
N PRO A 169 -19.00 -27.18 9.96
CA PRO A 169 -19.27 -27.84 8.69
C PRO A 169 -20.41 -28.83 8.87
N ALA A 170 -21.41 -28.78 7.98
CA ALA A 170 -22.36 -29.86 7.88
C ALA A 170 -21.58 -31.11 7.45
N THR A 171 -21.25 -31.99 8.40
CA THR A 171 -20.55 -33.24 8.10
C THR A 171 -21.37 -34.01 7.08
N VAL A 172 -20.82 -34.21 5.88
CA VAL A 172 -21.37 -35.14 4.90
C VAL A 172 -21.39 -36.52 5.59
N ARG A 173 -22.60 -37.04 5.84
CA ARG A 173 -22.82 -38.43 6.26
C ARG A 173 -22.90 -39.33 5.04
#